data_AF-A0A5N1L1U2-F1
#
_entry.id   AF-A0A5N1L1U2-F1
#
_cell.length_a   1.000
_cell.length_b   1.000
_cell.length_c   1.000
_cell.angle_alpha   90.00
_cell.angle_beta   90.00
_cell.angle_gamma   90.00
#
_symmetry.space_group_name_H-M   'P 1'
#
loop_
_entity.id
_entity.type
_entity.pdbx_description
1 polymer ?
#
loop_
_entity_poly.entity_id
_entity_poly.type
_entity_poly.pdbx_seq_one_letter_code
_entity_poly.pdbx_strand_id
1 'polypeptide(L)'
;MAAFDGLRSRLQRVVPATSGRLTASEFLLSGAAAGLVGWGGTQAIARLDHVDTALLAAVLWAVLISGFVGLTVLHAPDSVRFSDAMFAWGAVNTTATALTVGGLLDIVPERLAFWHAWVGATAVGYCWTGGVLEGAGQPARGRGYLGAGVVGLCLLAVGAVAFPLIAPTGYLALAVLHALPMFLDVRTALPAIRRTVVVGVAVAAVLAVSVVVA
;
A
#
# COMPACT_ATOMS: atom_id res chain seq x y z
N MET A 1 -6.73 -21.14 -9.83
CA MET A 1 -5.63 -20.98 -10.80
C MET A 1 -6.16 -20.73 -12.21
N ALA A 2 -6.95 -21.64 -12.80
CA ALA A 2 -7.48 -21.49 -14.17
C ALA A 2 -8.16 -20.15 -14.51
N ALA A 3 -8.94 -19.55 -13.60
CA ALA A 3 -9.59 -18.25 -13.83
C ALA A 3 -8.60 -17.08 -13.92
N PHE A 4 -7.55 -17.08 -13.08
CA PHE A 4 -6.49 -16.07 -13.12
C PHE A 4 -5.60 -16.24 -14.36
N ASP A 5 -5.35 -17.47 -14.77
CA ASP A 5 -4.60 -17.75 -16.00
C ASP A 5 -5.36 -17.25 -17.24
N GLY A 6 -6.68 -17.49 -17.30
CA GLY A 6 -7.53 -16.97 -18.37
C GLY A 6 -7.58 -15.43 -18.41
N LEU A 7 -7.66 -14.78 -17.24
CA LEU A 7 -7.59 -13.31 -17.15
C LEU A 7 -6.22 -12.79 -17.61
N ARG A 8 -5.13 -13.40 -17.14
CA ARG A 8 -3.75 -13.07 -17.52
C ARG A 8 -3.56 -13.13 -19.04
N SER A 9 -3.96 -14.23 -19.67
CA SER A 9 -3.86 -14.37 -21.13
C SER A 9 -4.70 -13.36 -21.90
N ARG A 10 -5.87 -12.96 -21.38
CA ARG A 10 -6.69 -11.90 -21.99
C ARG A 10 -6.00 -10.54 -21.88
N LEU A 11 -5.49 -10.20 -20.70
CA LEU A 11 -4.80 -8.92 -20.47
C LEU A 11 -3.53 -8.81 -21.31
N GLN A 12 -2.74 -9.88 -21.43
CA GLN A 12 -1.56 -9.90 -22.29
C GLN A 12 -1.84 -9.53 -23.75
N ARG A 13 -3.04 -9.81 -24.26
CA ARG A 13 -3.43 -9.48 -25.64
C ARG A 13 -3.86 -8.03 -25.85
N VAL A 14 -4.28 -7.33 -24.80
CA VAL A 14 -4.87 -5.98 -24.92
C VAL A 14 -3.98 -4.88 -24.34
N VAL A 15 -3.07 -5.23 -23.43
CA VAL A 15 -2.16 -4.26 -22.82
C VAL A 15 -1.02 -3.95 -23.81
N PRO A 16 -0.59 -2.68 -23.96
CA PRO A 16 0.50 -2.31 -24.84
C PRO A 16 1.79 -3.10 -24.59
N ALA A 17 2.63 -3.17 -25.63
CA ALA A 17 3.98 -3.67 -25.50
C ALA A 17 4.75 -2.88 -24.43
N THR A 18 5.44 -3.59 -23.55
CA THR A 18 6.29 -2.98 -22.52
C THR A 18 7.71 -2.81 -23.04
N SER A 19 8.38 -1.74 -22.63
CA SER A 19 9.82 -1.61 -22.88
C SER A 19 10.66 -2.55 -22.00
N GLY A 20 10.09 -3.11 -20.93
CA GLY A 20 10.78 -4.02 -20.00
C GLY A 20 11.97 -3.39 -19.24
N ARG A 21 12.05 -2.05 -19.21
CA ARG A 21 13.21 -1.31 -18.67
C ARG A 21 13.15 -1.12 -17.15
N LEU A 22 11.96 -1.24 -16.56
CA LEU A 22 11.78 -1.06 -15.12
C LEU A 22 12.15 -2.35 -14.40
N THR A 23 13.27 -2.32 -13.68
CA THR A 23 13.70 -3.45 -12.84
C THR A 23 12.74 -3.67 -11.67
N ALA A 24 12.76 -4.87 -11.08
CA ALA A 24 11.94 -5.17 -9.90
C ALA A 24 12.24 -4.23 -8.72
N SER A 25 13.51 -3.86 -8.53
CA SER A 25 13.93 -2.92 -7.50
C SER A 25 13.39 -1.51 -7.74
N GLU A 26 13.47 -1.02 -8.98
CA GLU A 26 12.91 0.29 -9.33
C GLU A 26 11.39 0.30 -9.20
N PHE A 27 10.71 -0.77 -9.63
CA PHE A 27 9.27 -0.92 -9.44
C PHE A 27 8.86 -0.81 -7.96
N LEU A 28 9.54 -1.55 -7.07
CA LEU A 28 9.28 -1.51 -5.63
C LEU A 28 9.58 -0.13 -5.04
N LEU A 29 10.68 0.51 -5.44
CA LEU A 29 11.03 1.85 -4.96
C LEU A 29 10.06 2.93 -5.49
N SER A 30 9.57 2.81 -6.73
CA SER A 30 8.53 3.68 -7.27
C SER A 30 7.22 3.51 -6.50
N GLY A 31 6.82 2.27 -6.18
CA GLY A 31 5.65 1.99 -5.36
C GLY A 31 5.78 2.52 -3.92
N ALA A 32 6.99 2.40 -3.35
CA ALA A 32 7.32 2.96 -2.03
C ALA A 32 7.25 4.49 -2.05
N ALA A 33 7.81 5.14 -3.07
CA ALA A 33 7.77 6.58 -3.23
C ALA A 33 6.34 7.09 -3.45
N ALA A 34 5.57 6.44 -4.32
CA ALA A 34 4.17 6.81 -4.57
C ALA A 34 3.32 6.71 -3.29
N GLY A 35 3.48 5.64 -2.51
CA GLY A 35 2.77 5.52 -1.23
C GLY A 35 3.26 6.52 -0.18
N LEU A 36 4.56 6.76 -0.07
CA LEU A 36 5.11 7.75 0.87
C LEU A 36 4.56 9.16 0.57
N VAL A 37 4.60 9.57 -0.70
CA VAL A 37 4.10 10.88 -1.15
C VAL A 37 2.58 10.95 -1.03
N GLY A 38 1.86 9.91 -1.43
CA GLY A 38 0.40 9.87 -1.36
C GLY A 38 -0.11 9.97 0.08
N TRP A 39 0.38 9.12 0.97
CA TRP A 39 -0.05 9.11 2.37
C TRP A 39 0.49 10.31 3.15
N GLY A 40 1.74 10.70 2.93
CA GLY A 40 2.31 11.92 3.53
C GLY A 40 1.60 13.18 3.08
N GLY A 41 1.28 13.30 1.79
CA GLY A 41 0.48 14.38 1.23
C GLY A 41 -0.95 14.36 1.76
N THR A 42 -1.57 13.19 1.88
CA THR A 42 -2.91 13.05 2.51
C THR A 42 -2.89 13.56 3.95
N GLN A 43 -1.85 13.24 4.73
CA GLN A 43 -1.71 13.78 6.09
C GLN A 43 -1.59 15.31 6.08
N ALA A 44 -0.77 15.87 5.18
CA ALA A 44 -0.58 17.31 5.09
C ALA A 44 -1.89 18.03 4.72
N ILE A 45 -2.61 17.49 3.74
CA ILE A 45 -3.92 18.00 3.31
C ILE A 45 -4.94 17.91 4.44
N ALA A 46 -4.96 16.82 5.20
CA ALA A 46 -5.87 16.64 6.34
C ALA A 46 -5.63 17.64 7.49
N ARG A 47 -4.51 18.37 7.50
CA ARG A 47 -4.23 19.44 8.47
C ARG A 47 -4.60 20.83 7.95
N LEU A 48 -5.02 20.95 6.68
CA LEU A 48 -5.49 22.21 6.13
C LEU A 48 -6.92 22.45 6.61
N ASP A 49 -7.19 23.62 7.18
CA ASP A 49 -8.54 24.07 7.51
C ASP A 49 -9.23 24.58 6.25
N HIS A 50 -9.60 23.64 5.36
CA HIS A 50 -10.17 23.97 4.06
C HIS A 50 -11.29 23.01 3.66
N VAL A 51 -12.26 23.53 2.91
CA VAL A 51 -13.52 22.82 2.59
C VAL A 51 -13.32 21.68 1.59
N ASP A 52 -12.21 21.69 0.84
CA ASP A 52 -11.96 20.78 -0.29
C ASP A 52 -10.86 19.73 -0.02
N THR A 53 -10.53 19.42 1.23
CA THR A 53 -9.43 18.49 1.58
C THR A 53 -9.60 17.09 0.96
N ALA A 54 -10.82 16.56 0.91
CA ALA A 54 -11.10 15.26 0.28
C ALA A 54 -10.85 15.29 -1.24
N LEU A 55 -11.24 16.38 -1.92
CA LEU A 55 -11.01 16.56 -3.35
C LEU A 55 -9.51 16.71 -3.64
N LEU A 56 -8.78 17.49 -2.85
CA LEU A 56 -7.33 17.65 -2.98
C LEU A 56 -6.60 16.31 -2.81
N ALA A 57 -6.99 15.51 -1.82
CA ALA A 57 -6.44 14.18 -1.62
C ALA A 57 -6.77 13.25 -2.81
N ALA A 58 -7.99 13.31 -3.34
CA ALA A 58 -8.38 12.54 -4.51
C ALA A 58 -7.55 12.91 -5.76
N VAL A 59 -7.33 14.21 -6.00
CA VAL A 59 -6.47 14.69 -7.11
C VAL A 59 -5.03 14.22 -6.94
N LEU A 60 -4.47 14.33 -5.72
CA LEU A 60 -3.13 13.83 -5.42
C LEU A 60 -3.01 12.34 -5.77
N TRP A 61 -3.95 11.51 -5.31
CA TRP A 61 -3.95 10.08 -5.60
C TRP A 61 -4.19 9.77 -7.07
N ALA A 62 -5.07 10.50 -7.75
CA ALA A 62 -5.30 10.32 -9.18
C ALA A 62 -4.01 10.51 -9.99
N VAL A 63 -3.24 11.56 -9.69
CA VAL A 63 -1.95 11.83 -10.33
C VAL A 63 -0.93 10.72 -10.02
N LEU A 64 -0.76 10.37 -8.74
CA LEU A 64 0.22 9.37 -8.32
C LEU A 64 -0.08 7.97 -8.87
N ILE A 65 -1.34 7.54 -8.80
CA ILE A 65 -1.76 6.23 -9.31
C ILE A 65 -1.65 6.19 -10.83
N SER A 66 -2.08 7.25 -11.53
CA SER A 66 -1.93 7.30 -13.01
C SER A 66 -0.47 7.23 -13.42
N GLY A 67 0.42 7.94 -12.73
CA GLY A 67 1.86 7.88 -12.96
C GLY A 67 2.44 6.48 -12.69
N PHE A 68 2.09 5.87 -11.56
CA PHE A 68 2.57 4.54 -11.19
C PHE A 68 2.04 3.44 -12.12
N VAL A 69 0.76 3.49 -12.47
CA VAL A 69 0.14 2.57 -13.43
C VAL A 69 0.76 2.74 -14.81
N GLY A 70 0.94 3.97 -15.28
CA GLY A 70 1.61 4.26 -16.55
C GLY A 70 3.03 3.70 -16.59
N LEU A 71 3.83 3.96 -15.57
CA LEU A 71 5.19 3.40 -15.41
C LEU A 71 5.16 1.87 -15.44
N THR A 72 4.24 1.25 -14.71
CA THR A 72 4.12 -0.22 -14.63
C THR A 72 3.71 -0.83 -15.96
N VAL A 73 2.65 -0.31 -16.58
CA VAL A 73 2.12 -0.82 -17.84
C VAL A 73 3.14 -0.66 -18.97
N LEU A 74 3.78 0.51 -19.07
CA LEU A 74 4.66 0.83 -20.20
C LEU A 74 6.08 0.30 -20.04
N HIS A 75 6.57 0.09 -18.81
CA HIS A 75 8.00 -0.20 -18.58
C HIS A 75 8.29 -1.43 -17.73
N ALA A 76 7.34 -1.94 -16.93
CA ALA A 76 7.60 -3.15 -16.15
C ALA A 76 7.55 -4.41 -17.05
N PRO A 77 8.42 -5.40 -16.81
CA PRO A 77 8.35 -6.67 -17.53
C PRO A 77 7.06 -7.42 -17.20
N ASP A 78 6.66 -8.33 -18.08
CA ASP A 78 5.44 -9.13 -17.91
C ASP A 78 5.44 -9.99 -16.63
N SER A 79 6.63 -10.40 -16.18
CA SER A 79 6.80 -11.10 -14.90
C SER A 79 6.39 -10.25 -13.69
N VAL A 80 6.40 -8.92 -13.80
CA VAL A 80 5.87 -8.00 -12.79
C VAL A 80 4.40 -7.69 -13.07
N ARG A 81 4.08 -7.20 -14.28
CA ARG A 81 2.73 -6.75 -14.69
C ARG A 81 1.64 -7.80 -14.43
N PHE A 82 1.99 -9.07 -14.62
CA PHE A 82 1.06 -10.19 -14.54
C PHE A 82 1.35 -11.14 -13.37
N SER A 83 2.15 -10.69 -12.40
CA SER A 83 2.41 -11.45 -11.16
C SER A 83 1.14 -11.58 -10.31
N ASP A 84 1.07 -12.66 -9.54
CA ASP A 84 -0.04 -12.88 -8.59
C ASP A 84 -0.11 -11.78 -7.52
N ALA A 85 1.05 -11.23 -7.13
CA ALA A 85 1.12 -10.09 -6.22
C ALA A 85 0.47 -8.84 -6.83
N MET A 86 0.70 -8.54 -8.11
CA MET A 86 0.07 -7.39 -8.77
C MET A 86 -1.44 -7.54 -8.88
N PHE A 87 -1.94 -8.75 -9.14
CA PHE A 87 -3.39 -9.00 -9.13
C PHE A 87 -3.99 -8.79 -7.74
N ALA A 88 -3.32 -9.27 -6.68
CA ALA A 88 -3.78 -9.06 -5.31
C ALA A 88 -3.80 -7.58 -4.93
N TRP A 89 -2.71 -6.85 -5.19
CA TRP A 89 -2.64 -5.39 -4.97
C TRP A 89 -3.70 -4.63 -5.78
N GLY A 90 -3.91 -5.00 -7.04
CA GLY A 90 -4.97 -4.45 -7.87
C GLY A 90 -6.37 -4.67 -7.26
N ALA A 91 -6.66 -5.88 -6.78
CA ALA A 91 -7.94 -6.21 -6.16
C ALA A 91 -8.19 -5.45 -4.85
N VAL A 92 -7.21 -5.44 -3.94
CA VAL A 92 -7.38 -4.76 -2.63
C VAL A 92 -7.44 -3.24 -2.78
N ASN A 93 -6.66 -2.65 -3.69
CA ASN A 93 -6.70 -1.20 -3.94
C ASN A 93 -8.01 -0.80 -4.63
N THR A 94 -8.51 -1.61 -5.56
CA THR A 94 -9.83 -1.36 -6.19
C THR A 94 -10.94 -1.43 -5.15
N THR A 95 -10.87 -2.40 -4.23
CA THR A 95 -11.85 -2.53 -3.14
C THR A 95 -11.79 -1.33 -2.19
N ALA A 96 -10.60 -0.91 -1.77
CA ALA A 96 -10.45 0.27 -0.92
C ALA A 96 -10.94 1.55 -1.61
N THR A 97 -10.64 1.69 -2.91
CA THR A 97 -11.15 2.81 -3.73
C THR A 97 -12.67 2.82 -3.78
N ALA A 98 -13.31 1.66 -3.98
CA ALA A 98 -14.77 1.55 -3.98
C ALA A 98 -15.37 1.95 -2.63
N LEU A 99 -14.74 1.56 -1.52
CA LEU A 99 -15.16 1.98 -0.17
C LEU A 99 -15.00 3.49 0.03
N THR A 100 -13.89 4.08 -0.44
CA THR A 100 -13.68 5.54 -0.41
C THR A 100 -14.75 6.27 -1.23
N VAL A 101 -15.06 5.81 -2.46
CA VAL A 101 -16.14 6.38 -3.28
C VAL A 101 -17.48 6.24 -2.57
N GLY A 102 -17.75 5.09 -1.94
CA GLY A 102 -18.93 4.90 -1.11
C GLY A 102 -19.02 5.88 0.06
N GLY A 103 -17.88 6.23 0.68
CA GLY A 103 -17.82 7.25 1.73
C GLY A 103 -18.09 8.66 1.22
N LEU A 104 -17.58 9.01 0.03
CA LEU A 104 -17.86 10.30 -0.62
C LEU A 104 -19.34 10.46 -1.03
N LEU A 105 -20.05 9.34 -1.20
CA LEU A 105 -21.48 9.30 -1.50
C LEU A 105 -22.34 9.09 -0.24
N ASP A 106 -21.76 9.15 0.96
CA ASP A 106 -22.42 8.92 2.25
C ASP A 106 -23.07 7.52 2.40
N ILE A 107 -22.61 6.53 1.63
CA ILE A 107 -23.09 5.13 1.67
C ILE A 107 -22.29 4.30 2.67
N VAL A 108 -20.98 4.58 2.80
CA VAL A 108 -20.05 3.85 3.68
C VAL A 108 -19.64 4.78 4.82
N PRO A 109 -19.66 4.33 6.09
CA PRO A 109 -19.21 5.16 7.21
C PRO A 109 -17.79 5.69 6.99
N GLU A 110 -17.59 6.99 7.21
CA GLU A 110 -16.34 7.71 6.94
C GLU A 110 -15.10 6.98 7.47
N ARG A 111 -15.15 6.53 8.73
CA ARG A 111 -14.03 5.80 9.35
C ARG A 111 -13.63 4.57 8.55
N LEU A 112 -14.61 3.81 8.04
CA LEU A 112 -14.37 2.64 7.21
C LEU A 112 -13.87 3.03 5.82
N ALA A 113 -14.52 4.01 5.19
CA ALA A 113 -14.31 4.43 3.81
C ALA A 113 -12.91 4.99 3.52
N PHE A 114 -12.33 5.72 4.48
CA PHE A 114 -11.03 6.36 4.31
C PHE A 114 -9.94 5.52 4.99
N TRP A 115 -9.69 5.71 6.28
CA TRP A 115 -8.47 5.15 6.88
C TRP A 115 -8.46 3.61 6.98
N HIS A 116 -9.54 2.97 7.44
CA HIS A 116 -9.54 1.52 7.69
C HIS A 116 -9.46 0.70 6.39
N ALA A 117 -10.16 1.14 5.33
CA ALA A 117 -10.09 0.49 4.02
C ALA A 117 -8.65 0.40 3.51
N TRP A 118 -7.88 1.49 3.63
CA TRP A 118 -6.52 1.54 3.11
C TRP A 118 -5.52 0.81 4.00
N VAL A 119 -5.63 0.87 5.33
CA VAL A 119 -4.80 0.04 6.22
C VAL A 119 -5.09 -1.45 6.01
N GLY A 120 -6.36 -1.82 5.85
CA GLY A 120 -6.76 -3.18 5.54
C GLY A 120 -6.20 -3.67 4.21
N ALA A 121 -6.29 -2.83 3.16
CA ALA A 121 -5.72 -3.14 1.85
C ALA A 121 -4.20 -3.34 1.92
N THR A 122 -3.47 -2.48 2.64
CA THR A 122 -2.02 -2.62 2.85
C THR A 122 -1.68 -3.91 3.61
N ALA A 123 -2.41 -4.22 4.69
CA ALA A 123 -2.18 -5.42 5.48
C ALA A 123 -2.40 -6.69 4.65
N VAL A 124 -3.52 -6.78 3.92
CA VAL A 124 -3.83 -7.90 3.03
C VAL A 124 -2.82 -8.00 1.89
N GLY A 125 -2.48 -6.87 1.26
CA GLY A 125 -1.50 -6.80 0.16
C GLY A 125 -0.13 -7.34 0.57
N TYR A 126 0.33 -7.01 1.77
CA TYR A 126 1.58 -7.57 2.29
C TYR A 126 1.50 -9.01 2.73
N CYS A 127 0.42 -9.43 3.39
CA CYS A 127 0.21 -10.84 3.69
C CYS A 127 0.23 -11.70 2.41
N TRP A 128 -0.45 -11.24 1.37
CA TRP A 128 -0.49 -11.93 0.08
C TRP A 128 0.87 -11.95 -0.62
N THR A 129 1.55 -10.80 -0.68
CA THR A 129 2.91 -10.69 -1.25
C THR A 129 3.87 -11.64 -0.53
N GLY A 130 3.77 -11.70 0.80
CA GLY A 130 4.56 -12.60 1.62
C GLY A 130 4.30 -14.08 1.30
N GLY A 131 3.04 -14.49 1.20
CA GLY A 131 2.65 -15.85 0.83
C GLY A 131 3.08 -16.25 -0.58
N VAL A 132 2.94 -15.35 -1.57
CA VAL A 132 3.41 -15.58 -2.94
C VAL A 132 4.92 -15.79 -2.98
N LEU A 133 5.69 -14.98 -2.25
CA LEU A 133 7.15 -15.11 -2.21
C LEU A 133 7.62 -16.35 -1.46
N GLU A 134 6.96 -16.75 -0.37
CA GLU A 134 7.20 -18.03 0.30
C GLU A 134 6.96 -19.20 -0.67
N GLY A 135 5.82 -19.22 -1.37
CA GLY A 135 5.50 -20.25 -2.37
C GLY A 135 6.47 -20.28 -3.55
N ALA A 136 7.06 -19.14 -3.91
CA ALA A 136 8.07 -19.02 -4.95
C ALA A 136 9.50 -19.36 -4.49
N GLY A 137 9.68 -19.93 -3.29
CA GLY A 137 11.00 -20.32 -2.77
C GLY A 137 11.86 -19.14 -2.31
N GLN A 138 11.26 -17.99 -1.97
CA GLN A 138 11.94 -16.81 -1.44
C GLN A 138 11.52 -16.51 0.02
N PRO A 139 11.67 -17.48 0.95
CA PRO A 139 11.14 -17.37 2.32
C PRO A 139 11.70 -16.17 3.07
N ALA A 140 12.99 -15.84 2.86
CA ALA A 140 13.61 -14.69 3.52
C ALA A 140 12.91 -13.37 3.17
N ARG A 141 12.49 -13.19 1.91
CA ARG A 141 11.73 -12.02 1.45
C ARG A 141 10.27 -12.11 1.86
N GLY A 142 9.64 -13.26 1.65
CA GLY A 142 8.23 -13.48 1.98
C GLY A 142 7.91 -13.18 3.45
N ARG A 143 8.73 -13.66 4.39
CA ARG A 143 8.55 -13.38 5.83
C ARG A 143 8.67 -11.91 6.19
N GLY A 144 9.48 -11.15 5.45
CA GLY A 144 9.59 -9.70 5.66
C GLY A 144 8.27 -8.99 5.34
N TYR A 145 7.62 -9.37 4.24
CA TYR A 145 6.31 -8.84 3.88
C TYR A 145 5.19 -9.38 4.78
N LEU A 146 5.22 -10.67 5.16
CA LEU A 146 4.27 -11.20 6.16
C LEU A 146 4.34 -10.42 7.48
N GLY A 147 5.55 -10.13 7.96
CA GLY A 147 5.74 -9.32 9.15
C GLY A 147 5.17 -7.91 9.02
N ALA A 148 5.35 -7.26 7.87
CA ALA A 148 4.70 -5.97 7.59
C ALA A 148 3.17 -6.09 7.55
N GLY A 149 2.63 -7.18 7.00
CA GLY A 149 1.19 -7.49 7.03
C GLY A 149 0.66 -7.61 8.47
N VAL A 150 1.39 -8.31 9.35
CA VAL A 150 1.07 -8.40 10.78
C VAL A 150 1.09 -7.03 11.45
N VAL A 151 2.10 -6.19 11.18
CA VAL A 151 2.12 -4.80 11.69
C VAL A 151 0.89 -4.02 11.20
N GLY A 152 0.49 -4.21 9.94
CA GLY A 152 -0.74 -3.62 9.39
C GLY A 152 -2.01 -4.09 10.08
N LEU A 153 -2.12 -5.38 10.40
CA LEU A 153 -3.24 -5.93 11.16
C LEU A 153 -3.28 -5.35 12.60
N CYS A 154 -2.13 -5.21 13.25
CA CYS A 154 -2.03 -4.55 14.55
C CYS A 154 -2.47 -3.08 14.46
N LEU A 155 -2.02 -2.35 13.43
CA LEU A 155 -2.43 -0.96 13.19
C LEU A 155 -3.95 -0.87 13.01
N LEU A 156 -4.54 -1.77 12.21
CA LEU A 156 -5.98 -1.84 11.99
C LEU A 156 -6.73 -2.12 13.29
N ALA A 157 -6.26 -3.05 14.12
CA ALA A 157 -6.86 -3.37 15.41
C ALA A 157 -6.82 -2.17 16.38
N VAL A 158 -5.69 -1.46 16.44
CA VAL A 158 -5.58 -0.22 17.23
C VAL A 158 -6.53 0.84 16.70
N GLY A 159 -6.64 1.02 15.38
CA GLY A 159 -7.58 1.97 14.78
C GLY A 159 -9.04 1.63 15.07
N ALA A 160 -9.40 0.35 15.11
CA ALA A 160 -10.77 -0.07 15.40
C ALA A 160 -11.21 0.31 16.83
N VAL A 161 -10.30 0.29 17.81
CA VAL A 161 -10.63 0.53 19.23
C VAL A 161 -10.22 1.92 19.74
N ALA A 162 -9.24 2.55 19.11
CA ALA A 162 -8.59 3.77 19.59
C ALA A 162 -8.33 4.79 18.46
N PHE A 163 -9.21 4.84 17.44
CA PHE A 163 -9.08 5.76 16.30
C PHE A 163 -8.72 7.21 16.68
N PRO A 164 -9.37 7.86 17.67
CA PRO A 164 -9.08 9.26 18.00
C PRO A 164 -7.62 9.49 18.42
N LEU A 165 -6.97 8.50 19.06
CA LEU A 165 -5.57 8.60 19.48
C LEU A 165 -4.60 8.53 18.29
N ILE A 166 -4.97 7.81 17.23
CA ILE A 166 -4.07 7.64 16.07
C ILE A 166 -4.36 8.62 14.94
N ALA A 167 -5.58 9.15 14.84
CA ALA A 167 -6.01 10.05 13.77
C ALA A 167 -5.03 11.20 13.45
N PRO A 168 -4.37 11.87 14.43
CA PRO A 168 -3.45 12.97 14.14
C PRO A 168 -2.22 12.61 13.29
N THR A 169 -1.82 11.34 13.26
CA THR A 169 -0.68 10.83 12.48
C THR A 169 -1.01 9.57 11.68
N GLY A 170 -2.29 9.18 11.60
CA GLY A 170 -2.71 7.89 11.05
C GLY A 170 -2.30 7.68 9.59
N TYR A 171 -2.28 8.74 8.78
CA TYR A 171 -1.81 8.65 7.39
C TYR A 171 -0.28 8.58 7.32
N LEU A 172 0.47 9.19 8.24
CA LEU A 172 1.92 9.01 8.32
C LEU A 172 2.30 7.59 8.73
N ALA A 173 1.56 7.00 9.68
CA ALA A 173 1.75 5.61 10.07
C ALA A 173 1.53 4.68 8.87
N LEU A 174 0.50 4.94 8.07
CA LEU A 174 0.24 4.23 6.82
C LEU A 174 1.33 4.48 5.76
N ALA A 175 1.86 5.71 5.65
CA ALA A 175 2.97 6.04 4.77
C ALA A 175 4.21 5.19 5.08
N VAL A 176 4.56 5.08 6.36
CA VAL A 176 5.68 4.25 6.83
C VAL A 176 5.40 2.79 6.57
N LEU A 177 4.21 2.29 6.97
CA LEU A 177 3.82 0.90 6.78
C LEU A 177 3.89 0.50 5.30
N HIS A 178 3.45 1.38 4.39
CA HIS A 178 3.45 1.12 2.95
C HIS A 178 4.84 1.26 2.29
N ALA A 179 5.65 2.24 2.67
CA ALA A 179 6.90 2.49 1.95
C ALA A 179 8.05 1.63 2.48
N LEU A 180 8.14 1.48 3.79
CA LEU A 180 9.32 0.96 4.46
C LEU A 180 9.61 -0.53 4.16
N PRO A 181 8.62 -1.45 4.10
CA PRO A 181 8.90 -2.84 3.76
C PRO A 181 9.57 -2.99 2.38
N MET A 182 9.08 -2.26 1.37
CA MET A 182 9.64 -2.25 0.02
C MET A 182 11.05 -1.64 -0.01
N PHE A 183 11.24 -0.52 0.68
CA PHE A 183 12.55 0.11 0.79
C PHE A 183 13.58 -0.82 1.43
N LEU A 184 13.23 -1.47 2.55
CA LEU A 184 14.12 -2.40 3.24
C LEU A 184 14.41 -3.66 2.41
N ASP A 185 13.43 -4.16 1.66
CA ASP A 185 13.62 -5.30 0.75
C ASP A 185 14.62 -4.99 -0.38
N VAL A 186 14.61 -3.76 -0.89
CA VAL A 186 15.51 -3.36 -1.99
C VAL A 186 16.89 -2.90 -1.49
N ARG A 187 16.94 -2.16 -0.38
CA ARG A 187 18.15 -1.42 0.04
C ARG A 187 18.96 -2.09 1.13
N THR A 188 18.46 -3.18 1.71
CA THR A 188 19.12 -3.82 2.85
C THR A 188 19.17 -5.33 2.70
N ALA A 189 20.17 -5.96 3.32
CA ALA A 189 20.24 -7.40 3.49
C ALA A 189 19.68 -7.84 4.86
N LEU A 190 18.75 -7.07 5.43
CA LEU A 190 18.24 -7.34 6.78
C LEU A 190 17.43 -8.65 6.80
N PRO A 191 17.67 -9.52 7.82
CA PRO A 191 16.80 -10.67 8.08
C PRO A 191 15.34 -10.24 8.23
N ALA A 192 14.41 -11.11 7.83
CA ALA A 192 12.97 -10.84 7.87
C ALA A 192 12.48 -10.32 9.24
N ILE A 193 12.97 -10.90 10.33
CA ILE A 193 12.60 -10.48 11.69
C ILE A 193 13.04 -9.04 11.97
N ARG A 194 14.24 -8.65 11.53
CA ARG A 194 14.74 -7.27 11.73
C ARG A 194 13.96 -6.29 10.88
N ARG A 195 13.57 -6.66 9.64
CA ARG A 195 12.68 -5.83 8.82
C ARG A 195 11.35 -5.60 9.50
N THR A 196 10.75 -6.67 10.04
CA THR A 196 9.49 -6.60 10.79
C THR A 196 9.60 -5.68 11.99
N VAL A 197 10.66 -5.85 12.80
CA VAL A 197 10.92 -5.01 13.97
C VAL A 197 11.11 -3.55 13.58
N VAL A 198 11.91 -3.26 12.55
CA VAL A 198 12.13 -1.88 12.08
C VAL A 198 10.83 -1.24 11.61
N VAL A 199 10.01 -1.97 10.84
CA VAL A 199 8.69 -1.49 10.40
C VAL A 199 7.77 -1.24 11.59
N GLY A 200 7.68 -2.18 12.53
CA GLY A 200 6.87 -2.05 13.73
C GLY A 200 7.28 -0.88 14.62
N VAL A 201 8.58 -0.72 14.87
CA VAL A 201 9.14 0.40 15.64
C VAL A 201 8.88 1.73 14.95
N ALA A 202 9.07 1.81 13.63
CA ALA A 202 8.83 3.05 12.89
C ALA A 202 7.35 3.46 12.92
N VAL A 203 6.42 2.51 12.71
CA VAL A 203 4.98 2.75 12.84
C VAL A 203 4.63 3.19 14.26
N ALA A 204 5.12 2.46 15.28
CA ALA A 204 4.87 2.80 16.68
C ALA A 204 5.43 4.18 17.06
N ALA A 205 6.61 4.55 16.57
CA ALA A 205 7.21 5.86 16.81
C ALA A 205 6.35 6.99 16.21
N VAL A 206 5.81 6.81 15.00
CA VAL A 206 4.88 7.78 14.40
C VAL A 206 3.61 7.92 15.25
N LEU A 207 3.03 6.80 15.69
CA LEU A 207 1.84 6.83 16.56
C LEU A 207 2.13 7.46 17.93
N ALA A 208 3.32 7.27 18.50
CA ALA A 208 3.70 7.90 19.76
C ALA A 208 3.72 9.43 19.65
N VAL A 209 4.08 9.98 18.48
CA VAL A 209 3.98 11.42 18.23
C VAL A 209 2.52 11.90 18.31
N SER A 210 1.53 11.10 17.85
CA SER A 210 0.12 11.47 18.07
C SER A 210 -0.21 11.61 19.55
N VAL A 211 0.26 10.70 20.40
CA VAL A 211 -0.06 10.71 21.84
C VAL A 211 0.55 11.91 22.55
N VAL A 212 1.73 12.36 22.11
CA VAL A 212 2.41 13.53 22.69
C VAL A 212 1.75 14.85 22.28
N VAL A 213 1.11 14.89 21.11
CA VAL A 213 0.53 16.12 20.52
C VAL A 213 -0.99 16.21 20.70
N ALA A 214 -1.66 15.12 21.07
CA ALA A 214 -3.10 15.06 21.41
C ALA A 214 -3.39 15.62 22.80
#